data_AF-A0AAV5ATT2-F1
#
_entry.id   AF-A0AAV5ATT2-F1
#
_cell.length_a   1.000
_cell.length_b   1.000
_cell.length_c   1.000
_cell.angle_alpha   90.00
_cell.angle_beta   90.00
_cell.angle_gamma   90.00
#
_symmetry.space_group_name_H-M   'P 1'
#
loop_
_entity.id
_entity.type
_entity.pdbx_description
1 polymer ?
#
loop_
_entity_poly.entity_id
_entity_poly.type
_entity_poly.pdbx_seq_one_letter_code
_entity_poly.pdbx_strand_id
1 'polypeptide(L)'
;MKNLLLVNVLIFILFFNSCSNKDKDSLILGPPRTEMKIPVGLIEEGTNMKVSFMLSHQFYTIEMNKETQSFITLIKEAIEKEKLLIFYLKAKSNEIIAVQQATEQDTKRFDALFKTKPLETKPLEKVIPDLKTLTDLFSKIKTEACSFEKRFPCITFNYPVDGCYARAHKMRQILANNGYDCEKQFLYGVLNARYDGTEPDKGGCCVSWSYHVSILVSYKDESGQVQKRIIDPSVFGQSPLLEEDWRKMCLNDSCGKSNLSSYTNTTSDVYYRSPKGTFLYDNDYKNTNCVLEIYSQTSGCSLPAPSIASCGF
;
A
#
# COMPACT_ATOMS: atom_id res chain seq x y z
N MET A 1 -40.65 -44.81 4.21
CA MET A 1 -40.98 -43.46 4.78
C MET A 1 -40.82 -43.53 6.29
N LYS A 2 -40.21 -42.60 7.02
CA LYS A 2 -39.30 -41.48 6.77
C LYS A 2 -38.76 -41.14 8.19
N ASN A 3 -37.54 -40.60 8.24
CA ASN A 3 -36.96 -39.83 9.34
C ASN A 3 -36.48 -40.58 10.59
N LEU A 4 -35.16 -40.83 10.67
CA LEU A 4 -34.43 -40.79 11.93
C LEU A 4 -33.29 -39.78 11.78
N LEU A 5 -33.42 -38.64 12.46
CA LEU A 5 -32.40 -37.60 12.57
C LEU A 5 -31.19 -38.16 13.33
N LEU A 6 -30.03 -38.20 12.69
CA LEU A 6 -28.73 -38.35 13.37
C LEU A 6 -28.26 -36.95 13.77
N VAL A 7 -28.40 -36.65 15.06
CA VAL A 7 -27.84 -35.44 15.69
C VAL A 7 -26.37 -35.72 15.98
N ASN A 8 -25.47 -35.03 15.28
CA ASN A 8 -24.06 -34.98 15.65
C ASN A 8 -23.90 -34.09 16.89
N VAL A 9 -23.59 -34.70 18.03
CA VAL A 9 -23.22 -34.01 19.27
C VAL A 9 -21.75 -33.61 19.16
N LEU A 10 -21.49 -32.33 18.95
CA LEU A 10 -20.16 -31.74 19.08
C LEU A 10 -19.88 -31.51 20.58
N ILE A 11 -19.02 -32.33 21.18
CA ILE A 11 -18.59 -32.16 22.57
C ILE A 11 -17.56 -31.02 22.62
N PHE A 12 -17.99 -29.84 23.08
CA PHE A 12 -17.10 -28.77 23.50
C PHE A 12 -16.58 -29.09 24.91
N ILE A 13 -15.30 -29.44 25.02
CA ILE A 13 -14.63 -29.58 26.31
C ILE A 13 -14.31 -28.16 26.81
N LEU A 14 -15.09 -27.69 27.78
CA LEU A 14 -14.79 -26.48 28.55
C LEU A 14 -13.79 -26.85 29.65
N PHE A 15 -12.53 -26.43 29.50
CA PHE A 15 -11.57 -26.43 30.60
C PHE A 15 -11.89 -25.26 31.53
N PHE A 16 -12.53 -25.53 32.66
CA PHE A 16 -12.51 -24.63 33.81
C PHE A 16 -11.16 -24.77 34.50
N ASN A 17 -10.26 -23.81 34.31
CA ASN A 17 -9.10 -23.66 35.19
C ASN A 17 -9.34 -22.53 36.19
N SER A 18 -9.16 -22.91 37.44
CA SER A 18 -9.25 -22.12 38.66
C SER A 18 -8.40 -20.86 38.59
N CYS A 19 -8.95 -19.74 39.05
CA CYS A 19 -8.25 -18.47 39.15
C CYS A 19 -7.07 -18.56 40.13
N SER A 20 -5.88 -18.17 39.65
CA SER A 20 -4.84 -17.58 40.49
C SER A 20 -4.29 -16.36 39.76
N ASN A 21 -4.47 -15.19 40.36
CA ASN A 21 -3.94 -13.91 39.92
C ASN A 21 -2.44 -14.00 39.61
N LYS A 22 -2.06 -13.67 38.37
CA LYS A 22 -0.89 -12.85 37.99
C LYS A 22 -0.93 -12.60 36.48
N ASP A 23 -0.63 -11.35 36.12
CA ASP A 23 -0.33 -10.82 34.78
C ASP A 23 -1.48 -10.74 33.77
N LYS A 24 -2.03 -9.53 33.63
CA LYS A 24 -2.83 -9.11 32.47
C LYS A 24 -1.91 -8.79 31.29
N ASP A 25 -1.33 -9.83 30.71
CA ASP A 25 -1.12 -9.87 29.26
C ASP A 25 -2.26 -10.72 28.70
N SER A 26 -3.41 -10.09 28.45
CA SER A 26 -4.48 -10.75 27.72
C SER A 26 -4.00 -10.94 26.27
N LEU A 27 -3.45 -12.13 25.99
CA LEU A 27 -3.30 -12.66 24.64
C LEU A 27 -4.60 -12.40 23.87
N ILE A 28 -4.55 -11.48 22.92
CA ILE A 28 -5.69 -11.11 22.07
C ILE A 28 -5.95 -12.31 21.14
N LEU A 29 -6.76 -13.26 21.62
CA LEU A 29 -7.25 -14.46 20.92
C LEU A 29 -8.34 -14.09 19.90
N GLY A 30 -8.05 -13.19 18.97
CA GLY A 30 -8.90 -12.99 17.79
C GLY A 30 -8.67 -14.12 16.77
N PRO A 31 -9.65 -14.45 15.91
CA PRO A 31 -9.40 -15.38 14.82
C PRO A 31 -8.32 -14.82 13.88
N PRO A 32 -7.48 -15.68 13.28
CA PRO A 32 -6.48 -15.24 12.32
C PRO A 32 -7.16 -14.58 11.11
N ARG A 33 -6.49 -13.57 10.54
CA ARG A 33 -6.92 -12.94 9.28
C ARG A 33 -6.37 -13.77 8.12
N THR A 34 -7.18 -13.98 7.09
CA THR A 34 -6.75 -14.65 5.87
C THR A 34 -6.69 -13.65 4.72
N GLU A 35 -5.56 -13.62 4.01
CA GLU A 35 -5.36 -12.72 2.87
C GLU A 35 -4.73 -13.47 1.69
N MET A 36 -5.22 -13.18 0.48
CA MET A 36 -4.62 -13.70 -0.75
C MET A 36 -3.74 -12.61 -1.37
N LYS A 37 -2.44 -12.88 -1.52
CA LYS A 37 -1.47 -11.89 -2.01
C LYS A 37 -0.37 -12.53 -2.84
N ILE A 38 0.23 -11.74 -3.74
CA ILE A 38 1.48 -12.08 -4.40
C ILE A 38 2.63 -11.47 -3.60
N PRO A 39 3.54 -12.26 -2.99
CA PRO A 39 4.74 -11.72 -2.39
C PRO A 39 5.70 -11.23 -3.49
N VAL A 40 6.33 -10.07 -3.26
CA VAL A 40 7.22 -9.43 -4.23
C VAL A 40 8.62 -9.15 -3.68
N GLY A 41 8.85 -9.43 -2.40
CA GLY A 41 10.15 -9.24 -1.77
C GLY A 41 10.23 -9.91 -0.41
N LEU A 42 11.46 -10.20 -0.01
CA LEU A 42 11.79 -10.89 1.22
C LEU A 42 13.13 -10.39 1.74
N ILE A 43 13.17 -9.91 2.97
CA ILE A 43 14.35 -9.29 3.58
C ILE A 43 14.55 -9.86 4.98
N GLU A 44 15.76 -10.29 5.30
CA GLU A 44 16.11 -10.78 6.62
C GLU A 44 16.32 -9.62 7.61
N GLU A 45 15.73 -9.73 8.80
CA GLU A 45 15.89 -8.76 9.88
C GLU A 45 15.94 -9.47 11.25
N GLY A 46 17.16 -9.78 11.70
CA GLY A 46 17.39 -10.46 12.96
C GLY A 46 16.81 -11.89 12.94
N THR A 47 15.85 -12.18 13.80
CA THR A 47 15.16 -13.49 13.87
C THR A 47 13.90 -13.55 13.01
N ASN A 48 13.58 -12.49 12.27
CA ASN A 48 12.39 -12.41 11.43
C ASN A 48 12.78 -12.17 9.97
N MET A 49 11.84 -12.45 9.06
CA MET A 49 11.88 -11.90 7.72
C MET A 49 10.74 -10.93 7.48
N LYS A 50 11.06 -9.82 6.83
CA LYS A 50 10.10 -8.88 6.24
C LYS A 50 9.67 -9.40 4.87
N VAL A 51 8.38 -9.55 4.69
CA VAL A 51 7.73 -9.91 3.43
C VAL A 51 7.01 -8.68 2.89
N SER A 52 7.23 -8.36 1.62
CA SER A 52 6.47 -7.34 0.91
C SER A 52 5.52 -7.95 -0.10
N PHE A 53 4.40 -7.28 -0.34
CA PHE A 53 3.35 -7.76 -1.22
C PHE A 53 3.07 -6.80 -2.36
N MET A 54 2.49 -7.35 -3.41
CA MET A 54 1.91 -6.58 -4.48
C MET A 54 0.84 -5.62 -3.92
N LEU A 55 0.81 -4.39 -4.44
CA LEU A 55 -0.10 -3.29 -4.08
C LEU A 55 0.09 -2.73 -2.65
N SER A 56 -0.03 -3.54 -1.60
CA SER A 56 0.20 -3.09 -0.21
C SER A 56 1.67 -2.68 -0.03
N HIS A 57 1.91 -1.45 0.40
CA HIS A 57 3.30 -1.03 0.63
C HIS A 57 3.83 -1.36 2.05
N GLN A 58 2.94 -1.78 2.96
CA GLN A 58 3.31 -2.31 4.28
C GLN A 58 4.25 -3.53 4.21
N PHE A 59 5.14 -3.65 5.19
CA PHE A 59 5.84 -4.90 5.47
C PHE A 59 5.01 -5.82 6.37
N TYR A 60 5.16 -7.12 6.14
CA TYR A 60 4.67 -8.20 6.97
C TYR A 60 5.85 -8.99 7.52
N THR A 61 5.66 -9.69 8.64
CA THR A 61 6.77 -10.39 9.30
C THR A 61 6.47 -11.87 9.42
N ILE A 62 7.50 -12.71 9.27
CA ILE A 62 7.44 -14.13 9.60
C ILE A 62 8.68 -14.47 10.43
N GLU A 63 8.48 -15.14 11.57
CA GLU A 63 9.58 -15.60 12.40
C GLU A 63 10.40 -16.66 11.65
N MET A 64 11.73 -16.65 11.79
CA MET A 64 12.60 -17.66 11.20
C MET A 64 12.86 -18.79 12.20
N ASN A 65 12.09 -19.87 12.10
CA ASN A 65 12.29 -21.06 12.91
C ASN A 65 11.96 -22.34 12.11
N LYS A 66 12.10 -23.51 12.75
CA LYS A 66 11.90 -24.80 12.09
C LYS A 66 10.47 -24.99 11.55
N GLU A 67 9.48 -24.41 12.21
CA GLU A 67 8.07 -24.55 11.84
C GLU A 67 7.73 -23.72 10.60
N THR A 68 8.32 -22.53 10.49
CA THR A 68 8.06 -21.59 9.39
C THR A 68 8.96 -21.80 8.17
N GLN A 69 10.00 -22.63 8.27
CA GLN A 69 10.97 -22.85 7.18
C GLN A 69 10.30 -23.27 5.86
N SER A 70 9.28 -24.13 5.92
CA SER A 70 8.54 -24.57 4.72
C SER A 70 7.74 -23.43 4.08
N PHE A 71 7.13 -22.56 4.90
CA PHE A 71 6.40 -21.37 4.45
C PHE A 71 7.34 -20.36 3.80
N ILE A 72 8.53 -20.17 4.38
CA ILE A 72 9.58 -19.31 3.86
C ILE A 72 10.03 -19.76 2.46
N THR A 73 10.27 -21.06 2.27
CA THR A 73 10.60 -21.62 0.96
C THR A 73 9.48 -21.36 -0.05
N LEU A 74 8.22 -21.58 0.35
CA LEU A 74 7.07 -21.33 -0.50
C LEU A 74 6.95 -19.84 -0.91
N ILE A 75 7.21 -18.92 0.02
CA ILE A 75 7.24 -17.47 -0.27
C ILE A 75 8.33 -17.15 -1.29
N LYS A 76 9.55 -17.68 -1.12
CA LYS A 76 10.67 -17.45 -2.06
C LYS A 76 10.31 -17.91 -3.48
N GLU A 77 9.76 -19.12 -3.61
CA GLU A 77 9.31 -19.63 -4.90
C GLU A 77 8.21 -18.77 -5.53
N ALA A 78 7.29 -18.26 -4.71
CA ALA A 78 6.22 -17.39 -5.18
C ALA A 78 6.71 -16.01 -5.60
N ILE A 79 7.71 -15.43 -4.93
CA ILE A 79 8.39 -14.20 -5.37
C ILE A 79 9.04 -14.43 -6.73
N GLU A 80 9.69 -15.59 -6.92
CA GLU A 80 10.35 -15.89 -8.19
C GLU A 80 9.38 -15.98 -9.37
N LYS A 81 8.15 -16.42 -9.12
CA LYS A 81 7.14 -16.65 -10.15
C LYS A 81 6.01 -15.62 -10.16
N GLU A 82 6.07 -14.61 -9.29
CA GLU A 82 4.94 -13.72 -8.96
C GLU A 82 3.62 -14.50 -8.76
N LYS A 83 3.66 -15.53 -7.90
CA LYS A 83 2.54 -16.46 -7.69
C LYS A 83 1.68 -16.04 -6.50
N LEU A 84 0.37 -16.20 -6.65
CA LEU A 84 -0.60 -16.00 -5.57
C LEU A 84 -0.44 -17.06 -4.47
N LEU A 85 -0.43 -16.62 -3.21
CA LEU A 85 -0.48 -17.45 -2.02
C LEU A 85 -1.58 -16.99 -1.05
N ILE A 86 -1.97 -17.87 -0.15
CA ILE A 86 -2.87 -17.58 0.97
C ILE A 86 -2.02 -17.39 2.23
N PHE A 87 -2.14 -16.24 2.88
CA PHE A 87 -1.45 -15.89 4.12
C PHE A 87 -2.44 -15.88 5.28
N TYR A 88 -2.06 -16.54 6.36
CA TYR A 88 -2.76 -16.46 7.64
C TYR A 88 -1.96 -15.56 8.57
N LEU A 89 -2.59 -14.50 9.03
CA LEU A 89 -1.99 -13.48 9.87
C LEU A 89 -2.55 -13.58 11.28
N LYS A 90 -1.69 -13.33 12.27
CA LYS A 90 -2.11 -13.16 13.65
C LYS A 90 -3.09 -12.00 13.77
N ALA A 91 -4.09 -12.14 14.64
CA ALA A 91 -5.13 -11.14 14.80
C ALA A 91 -4.55 -9.75 15.09
N LYS A 92 -5.03 -8.73 14.34
CA LYS A 92 -4.60 -7.32 14.47
C LYS A 92 -3.09 -7.09 14.30
N SER A 93 -2.41 -7.95 13.55
CA SER A 93 -0.98 -7.86 13.28
C SER A 93 -0.68 -8.13 11.79
N ASN A 94 0.51 -7.73 11.34
CA ASN A 94 1.08 -8.13 10.05
C ASN A 94 2.02 -9.36 10.19
N GLU A 95 1.98 -10.05 11.34
CA GLU A 95 2.72 -11.29 11.59
C GLU A 95 2.04 -12.47 10.89
N ILE A 96 2.75 -13.10 9.96
CA ILE A 96 2.37 -14.28 9.21
C ILE A 96 2.63 -15.52 10.08
N ILE A 97 1.57 -16.30 10.31
CA ILE A 97 1.62 -17.53 11.11
C ILE A 97 1.50 -18.79 10.26
N ALA A 98 0.95 -18.70 9.04
CA ALA A 98 0.93 -19.80 8.09
C ALA A 98 0.81 -19.31 6.65
N VAL A 99 1.26 -20.15 5.70
CA VAL A 99 1.19 -19.88 4.26
C VAL A 99 0.72 -21.13 3.53
N GLN A 100 -0.18 -20.96 2.57
CA GLN A 100 -0.68 -22.03 1.72
C GLN A 100 -0.64 -21.64 0.24
N GLN A 101 -0.61 -22.63 -0.64
CA GLN A 101 -0.81 -22.39 -2.06
C GLN A 101 -2.25 -21.96 -2.32
N ALA A 102 -2.42 -20.95 -3.17
CA ALA A 102 -3.75 -20.62 -3.70
C ALA A 102 -4.24 -21.71 -4.65
N THR A 103 -5.56 -21.85 -4.79
CA THR A 103 -6.14 -22.78 -5.77
C THR A 103 -5.82 -22.34 -7.19
N GLU A 104 -5.92 -23.25 -8.16
CA GLU A 104 -5.78 -22.88 -9.58
C GLU A 104 -6.86 -21.88 -10.02
N GLN A 105 -8.06 -21.98 -9.46
CA GLN A 105 -9.16 -21.06 -9.75
C GLN A 105 -8.85 -19.66 -9.24
N ASP A 106 -8.35 -19.53 -8.01
CA ASP A 106 -7.95 -18.24 -7.44
C ASP A 106 -6.79 -17.62 -8.22
N THR A 107 -5.81 -18.45 -8.59
CA THR A 107 -4.66 -18.02 -9.40
C THR A 107 -5.13 -17.49 -10.75
N LYS A 108 -5.99 -18.22 -11.48
CA LYS A 108 -6.54 -17.77 -12.77
C LYS A 108 -7.34 -16.47 -12.65
N ARG A 109 -8.14 -16.31 -11.59
CA ARG A 109 -8.90 -15.08 -11.34
C ARG A 109 -7.96 -13.90 -11.10
N PHE A 110 -6.88 -14.11 -10.37
CA PHE A 110 -5.92 -13.07 -10.03
C PHE A 110 -5.06 -12.69 -11.25
N ASP A 111 -4.59 -13.67 -12.03
CA ASP A 111 -3.85 -13.47 -13.28
C ASP A 111 -4.62 -12.63 -14.29
N ALA A 112 -5.96 -12.71 -14.28
CA ALA A 112 -6.80 -11.93 -15.17
C ALA A 112 -6.68 -10.42 -14.91
N LEU A 113 -6.40 -9.99 -13.68
CA LEU A 113 -6.25 -8.57 -13.33
C LEU A 113 -5.06 -7.94 -14.06
N PHE A 114 -3.96 -8.67 -14.23
CA PHE A 114 -2.73 -8.21 -14.91
C PHE A 114 -2.81 -8.26 -16.44
N LYS A 115 -3.85 -8.88 -17.00
CA LYS A 115 -4.11 -8.87 -18.45
C LYS A 115 -4.85 -7.60 -18.90
N THR A 116 -5.35 -6.82 -17.94
CA THR A 116 -5.99 -5.53 -18.22
C THR A 116 -5.00 -4.61 -18.92
N LYS A 117 -5.44 -3.97 -19.99
CA LYS A 117 -4.67 -2.97 -20.72
C LYS A 117 -5.13 -1.57 -20.30
N PRO A 118 -4.27 -0.55 -20.46
CA PRO A 118 -4.71 0.82 -20.29
C PRO A 118 -5.83 1.16 -21.27
N LEU A 119 -6.81 1.94 -20.81
CA LEU A 119 -7.87 2.44 -21.69
C LEU A 119 -7.33 3.52 -22.63
N GLU A 120 -7.78 3.49 -23.89
CA GLU A 120 -7.58 4.61 -24.79
C GLU A 120 -8.40 5.81 -24.30
N THR A 121 -7.71 6.85 -23.87
CA THR A 121 -8.32 8.11 -23.43
C THR A 121 -8.06 9.22 -24.45
N LYS A 122 -8.84 10.30 -24.36
CA LYS A 122 -8.55 11.54 -25.09
C LYS A 122 -7.09 11.98 -24.82
N PRO A 123 -6.41 12.58 -25.80
CA PRO A 123 -5.05 13.08 -25.60
C PRO A 123 -5.07 14.17 -24.52
N LEU A 124 -4.16 14.05 -23.56
CA LEU A 124 -3.92 15.00 -22.48
C LEU A 124 -2.53 15.61 -22.66
N GLU A 125 -2.35 16.85 -22.25
CA GLU A 125 -1.08 17.55 -22.33
C GLU A 125 -0.07 16.97 -21.32
N LYS A 126 1.09 16.51 -21.81
CA LYS A 126 2.10 15.86 -20.96
C LYS A 126 3.03 16.85 -20.24
N VAL A 127 2.98 18.13 -20.63
CA VAL A 127 3.84 19.18 -20.09
C VAL A 127 2.98 20.38 -19.69
N ILE A 128 3.00 20.70 -18.41
CA ILE A 128 2.34 21.88 -17.86
C ILE A 128 3.04 23.15 -18.38
N PRO A 129 2.29 24.20 -18.75
CA PRO A 129 2.84 25.37 -19.45
C PRO A 129 3.82 26.21 -18.63
N ASP A 130 3.69 26.24 -17.31
CA ASP A 130 4.51 27.09 -16.43
C ASP A 130 4.47 26.63 -14.95
N LEU A 131 5.37 27.21 -14.13
CA LEU A 131 5.44 26.95 -12.70
C LEU A 131 4.17 27.38 -11.94
N LYS A 132 3.48 28.41 -12.42
CA LYS A 132 2.25 28.90 -11.78
C LYS A 132 1.15 27.83 -11.87
N THR A 133 0.92 27.28 -13.06
CA THR A 133 -0.06 26.22 -13.32
C THR A 133 0.29 24.96 -12.53
N LEU A 134 1.57 24.60 -12.43
CA LEU A 134 2.02 23.49 -11.57
C LEU A 134 1.65 23.73 -10.10
N THR A 135 1.86 24.95 -9.60
CA THR A 135 1.58 25.34 -8.21
C THR A 135 0.07 25.39 -7.93
N ASP A 136 -0.72 25.85 -8.91
CA ASP A 136 -2.19 25.85 -8.83
C ASP A 136 -2.74 24.41 -8.79
N LEU A 137 -2.20 23.51 -9.61
CA LEU A 137 -2.55 22.08 -9.59
C LEU A 137 -2.14 21.39 -8.29
N PHE A 138 -0.95 21.70 -7.76
CA PHE A 138 -0.52 21.23 -6.45
C PHE A 138 -1.48 21.67 -5.36
N SER A 139 -1.88 22.95 -5.36
CA SER A 139 -2.82 23.51 -4.39
C SER A 139 -4.18 22.81 -4.48
N LYS A 140 -4.68 22.58 -5.72
CA LYS A 140 -5.92 21.85 -5.97
C LYS A 140 -5.88 20.40 -5.47
N ILE A 141 -4.76 19.70 -5.66
CA ILE A 141 -4.56 18.36 -5.10
C ILE A 141 -4.60 18.40 -3.57
N LYS A 142 -3.91 19.36 -2.96
CA LYS A 142 -3.81 19.50 -1.52
C LYS A 142 -5.18 19.76 -0.88
N THR A 143 -6.05 20.54 -1.52
CA THR A 143 -7.40 20.83 -1.00
C THR A 143 -8.32 19.61 -1.01
N GLU A 144 -8.01 18.57 -1.79
CA GLU A 144 -8.77 17.30 -1.79
C GLU A 144 -8.36 16.36 -0.64
N ALA A 145 -7.44 16.78 0.24
CA ALA A 145 -7.02 15.95 1.37
C ALA A 145 -8.16 15.74 2.39
N CYS A 146 -8.20 14.57 3.01
CA CYS A 146 -9.18 14.25 4.07
C CYS A 146 -9.07 15.15 5.32
N SER A 147 -8.01 15.93 5.46
CA SER A 147 -7.85 16.94 6.52
C SER A 147 -8.62 18.24 6.24
N PHE A 148 -9.02 18.53 4.99
CA PHE A 148 -9.66 19.80 4.62
C PHE A 148 -11.17 19.67 4.42
N GLU A 149 -11.63 18.68 3.65
CA GLU A 149 -13.04 18.57 3.26
C GLU A 149 -13.66 17.21 3.60
N LYS A 150 -14.99 17.22 3.84
CA LYS A 150 -15.84 16.02 3.92
C LYS A 150 -16.39 15.61 2.55
N ARG A 151 -15.61 15.71 1.47
CA ARG A 151 -15.98 15.14 0.16
C ARG A 151 -15.41 13.74 0.04
N PHE A 152 -16.23 12.78 -0.39
CA PHE A 152 -15.81 11.38 -0.49
C PHE A 152 -15.73 10.92 -1.95
N PRO A 153 -14.67 10.16 -2.31
CA PRO A 153 -13.49 9.88 -1.50
C PRO A 153 -12.46 11.03 -1.54
N CYS A 154 -12.09 11.55 -0.37
CA CYS A 154 -10.96 12.48 -0.19
C CYS A 154 -9.62 11.73 -0.31
N ILE A 155 -8.51 12.46 -0.52
CA ILE A 155 -7.18 11.87 -0.58
C ILE A 155 -6.59 11.75 0.83
N THR A 156 -6.24 10.52 1.21
CA THR A 156 -5.80 10.16 2.57
C THR A 156 -4.31 10.47 2.83
N PHE A 157 -3.86 11.69 2.51
CA PHE A 157 -2.46 12.10 2.73
C PHE A 157 -2.05 12.08 4.21
N ASN A 158 -3.01 12.26 5.12
CA ASN A 158 -2.83 12.16 6.57
C ASN A 158 -2.74 10.71 7.10
N TYR A 159 -2.85 9.71 6.22
CA TYR A 159 -2.67 8.29 6.55
C TYR A 159 -1.56 7.67 5.69
N PRO A 160 -0.29 7.83 6.09
CA PRO A 160 0.86 7.36 5.33
C PRO A 160 1.12 5.85 5.43
N VAL A 161 0.34 5.09 6.21
CA VAL A 161 0.60 3.67 6.51
C VAL A 161 0.46 2.75 5.30
N ASP A 162 -0.56 2.97 4.46
CA ASP A 162 -0.79 2.22 3.21
C ASP A 162 -1.43 3.14 2.14
N GLY A 163 -1.70 2.65 0.93
CA GLY A 163 -2.56 3.32 -0.06
C GLY A 163 -1.89 4.34 -0.97
N CYS A 164 -0.55 4.39 -1.06
CA CYS A 164 0.14 5.38 -1.90
C CYS A 164 -0.26 5.31 -3.38
N TYR A 165 -0.46 4.10 -3.89
CA TYR A 165 -0.97 3.81 -5.24
C TYR A 165 -2.33 4.47 -5.50
N ALA A 166 -3.27 4.38 -4.56
CA ALA A 166 -4.59 5.01 -4.67
C ALA A 166 -4.47 6.55 -4.61
N ARG A 167 -3.65 7.10 -3.70
CA ARG A 167 -3.39 8.54 -3.64
C ARG A 167 -2.79 9.07 -4.94
N ALA A 168 -1.75 8.42 -5.46
CA ALA A 168 -1.10 8.79 -6.70
C ALA A 168 -2.06 8.72 -7.90
N HIS A 169 -2.90 7.69 -7.96
CA HIS A 169 -3.89 7.57 -9.04
C HIS A 169 -4.97 8.66 -8.94
N LYS A 170 -5.42 9.01 -7.73
CA LYS A 170 -6.36 10.12 -7.52
C LYS A 170 -5.75 11.49 -7.88
N MET A 171 -4.47 11.71 -7.56
CA MET A 171 -3.74 12.91 -7.99
C MET A 171 -3.67 13.02 -9.52
N ARG A 172 -3.40 11.91 -10.21
CA ARG A 172 -3.48 11.84 -11.68
C ARG A 172 -4.88 12.21 -12.18
N GLN A 173 -5.94 11.70 -11.55
CA GLN A 173 -7.32 12.04 -11.94
C GLN A 173 -7.56 13.55 -11.93
N ILE A 174 -7.02 14.23 -10.91
CA ILE A 174 -7.13 15.68 -10.78
C ILE A 174 -6.39 16.36 -11.94
N LEU A 175 -5.17 15.94 -12.27
CA LEU A 175 -4.44 16.46 -13.45
C LEU A 175 -5.24 16.25 -14.75
N ALA A 176 -5.76 15.04 -14.97
CA ALA A 176 -6.53 14.69 -16.16
C ALA A 176 -7.79 15.54 -16.30
N ASN A 177 -8.50 15.81 -15.20
CA ASN A 177 -9.66 16.71 -15.17
C ASN A 177 -9.31 18.18 -15.49
N ASN A 178 -8.03 18.55 -15.44
CA ASN A 178 -7.53 19.86 -15.87
C ASN A 178 -6.80 19.79 -17.22
N GLY A 179 -6.90 18.68 -17.96
CA GLY A 179 -6.34 18.53 -19.30
C GLY A 179 -4.89 18.05 -19.36
N TYR A 180 -4.32 17.63 -18.23
CA TYR A 180 -2.91 17.23 -18.14
C TYR A 180 -2.73 15.75 -17.82
N ASP A 181 -1.65 15.18 -18.34
CA ASP A 181 -1.14 13.87 -17.95
C ASP A 181 0.17 14.00 -17.17
N CYS A 182 0.61 12.90 -16.58
CA CYS A 182 1.87 12.84 -15.85
C CYS A 182 2.59 11.50 -16.07
N GLU A 183 3.66 11.29 -15.32
CA GLU A 183 4.25 9.98 -15.08
C GLU A 183 3.96 9.55 -13.64
N LYS A 184 4.32 8.32 -13.29
CA LYS A 184 4.49 7.90 -11.89
C LYS A 184 5.94 7.54 -11.64
N GLN A 185 6.45 7.85 -10.45
CA GLN A 185 7.74 7.34 -9.99
C GLN A 185 7.53 6.37 -8.84
N PHE A 186 7.96 5.13 -9.04
CA PHE A 186 7.95 4.09 -8.02
C PHE A 186 9.35 3.95 -7.42
N LEU A 187 9.43 3.97 -6.09
CA LEU A 187 10.62 3.65 -5.30
C LEU A 187 10.45 2.28 -4.67
N TYR A 188 11.49 1.45 -4.64
CA TYR A 188 11.47 0.15 -3.96
C TYR A 188 12.65 0.05 -3.00
N GLY A 189 12.45 -0.65 -1.88
CA GLY A 189 13.51 -0.87 -0.90
C GLY A 189 12.96 -1.06 0.51
N VAL A 190 13.81 -0.76 1.51
CA VAL A 190 13.38 -0.54 2.89
C VAL A 190 13.29 0.96 3.06
N LEU A 191 12.10 1.51 2.85
CA LEU A 191 11.86 2.95 2.92
C LEU A 191 11.34 3.27 4.32
N ASN A 192 11.86 4.33 4.94
CA ASN A 192 11.30 4.85 6.18
C ASN A 192 11.03 6.34 6.02
N ALA A 193 9.82 6.77 6.36
CA ALA A 193 9.44 8.17 6.30
C ALA A 193 8.91 8.61 7.67
N ARG A 194 9.18 9.87 7.98
CA ARG A 194 8.65 10.53 9.16
C ARG A 194 7.35 11.22 8.78
N TYR A 195 6.30 10.99 9.57
CA TYR A 195 5.02 11.67 9.53
C TYR A 195 4.86 12.57 10.74
N ASP A 196 5.12 13.87 10.57
CA ASP A 196 4.99 14.88 11.62
C ASP A 196 3.55 15.34 11.92
N GLY A 197 2.55 14.84 11.19
CA GLY A 197 1.16 15.20 11.39
C GLY A 197 0.86 16.69 11.21
N THR A 198 -0.40 17.07 11.48
CA THR A 198 -0.85 18.46 11.62
C THR A 198 -1.34 18.77 13.04
N GLU A 199 -1.31 17.77 13.93
CA GLU A 199 -1.78 17.87 15.31
C GLU A 199 -0.58 18.20 16.22
N PRO A 200 -0.55 19.39 16.86
CA PRO A 200 0.58 19.88 17.64
C PRO A 200 1.02 18.94 18.79
N ASP A 201 0.13 18.07 19.26
CA ASP A 201 0.31 17.34 20.52
C ASP A 201 0.70 15.87 20.35
N LYS A 202 0.87 15.37 19.11
CA LYS A 202 1.10 13.94 18.85
C LYS A 202 2.52 13.53 18.47
N GLY A 203 3.48 14.45 18.43
CA GLY A 203 4.90 14.18 18.21
C GLY A 203 5.14 13.16 17.10
N GLY A 204 5.28 13.62 15.85
CA GLY A 204 5.35 12.82 14.62
C GLY A 204 5.79 11.35 14.72
N CYS A 205 5.17 10.48 13.93
CA CYS A 205 5.43 9.05 13.92
C CYS A 205 6.21 8.59 12.68
N CYS A 206 6.78 7.39 12.73
CA CYS A 206 7.50 6.80 11.60
C CYS A 206 6.66 5.73 10.90
N VAL A 207 6.81 5.62 9.59
CA VAL A 207 6.25 4.54 8.77
C VAL A 207 7.36 3.87 7.97
N SER A 208 7.20 2.56 7.72
CA SER A 208 8.14 1.76 6.96
C SER A 208 7.42 1.12 5.78
N TRP A 209 8.01 1.23 4.59
CA TRP A 209 7.41 0.80 3.33
C TRP A 209 8.38 -0.05 2.50
N SER A 210 7.81 -1.02 1.80
CA SER A 210 8.53 -1.82 0.81
C SER A 210 8.69 -1.12 -0.53
N TYR A 211 7.81 -0.17 -0.81
CA TYR A 211 7.85 0.69 -1.97
C TYR A 211 7.03 1.96 -1.70
N HIS A 212 7.23 3.03 -2.47
CA HIS A 212 6.37 4.21 -2.45
C HIS A 212 6.17 4.74 -3.86
N VAL A 213 5.05 5.39 -4.12
CA VAL A 213 4.74 5.96 -5.44
C VAL A 213 4.10 7.32 -5.30
N SER A 214 4.47 8.21 -6.22
CA SER A 214 3.73 9.44 -6.45
C SER A 214 3.74 9.84 -7.93
N ILE A 215 3.01 10.91 -8.28
CA ILE A 215 3.00 11.46 -9.63
C ILE A 215 4.26 12.31 -9.88
N LEU A 216 4.83 12.13 -11.07
CA LEU A 216 5.96 12.89 -11.58
C LEU A 216 5.48 13.77 -12.72
N VAL A 217 5.55 15.08 -12.53
CA VAL A 217 4.88 16.05 -13.38
C VAL A 217 5.91 16.87 -14.14
N SER A 218 5.78 16.91 -15.47
CA SER A 218 6.62 17.75 -16.34
C SER A 218 6.00 19.13 -16.48
N TYR A 219 6.81 20.19 -16.39
CA TYR A 219 6.38 21.58 -16.57
C TYR A 219 7.48 22.40 -17.25
N LYS A 220 7.14 23.52 -17.89
CA LYS A 220 8.15 24.47 -18.39
C LYS A 220 8.55 25.46 -17.31
N ASP A 221 9.85 25.66 -17.11
CA ASP A 221 10.37 26.73 -16.27
C ASP A 221 10.35 28.10 -16.97
N GLU A 222 10.83 29.15 -16.29
CA GLU A 222 10.87 30.52 -16.82
C GLU A 222 11.70 30.66 -18.11
N SER A 223 12.65 29.74 -18.33
CA SER A 223 13.46 29.68 -19.56
C SER A 223 12.80 28.88 -20.69
N GLY A 224 11.61 28.32 -20.45
CA GLY A 224 10.89 27.45 -21.37
C GLY A 224 11.41 26.01 -21.40
N GLN A 225 12.37 25.64 -20.54
CA GLN A 225 12.92 24.29 -20.45
C GLN A 225 11.98 23.37 -19.66
N VAL A 226 11.87 22.12 -20.10
CA VAL A 226 11.03 21.12 -19.42
C VAL A 226 11.78 20.59 -18.20
N GLN A 227 11.18 20.81 -17.04
CA GLN A 227 11.62 20.31 -15.74
C GLN A 227 10.60 19.30 -15.20
N LYS A 228 11.01 18.45 -14.26
CA LYS A 228 10.11 17.52 -13.56
C LYS A 228 10.06 17.75 -12.06
N ARG A 229 8.90 17.56 -11.44
CA ARG A 229 8.69 17.61 -9.99
C ARG A 229 7.75 16.51 -9.52
N ILE A 230 8.00 15.99 -8.32
CA ILE A 230 7.08 15.11 -7.62
C ILE A 230 6.01 15.97 -6.93
N ILE A 231 4.75 15.56 -7.03
CA ILE A 231 3.68 16.08 -6.16
C ILE A 231 3.33 14.97 -5.18
N ASP A 232 3.67 15.13 -3.90
CA ASP A 232 3.29 14.18 -2.85
C ASP A 232 3.04 14.89 -1.51
N PRO A 233 1.80 15.32 -1.24
CA PRO A 233 1.45 15.93 0.04
C PRO A 233 1.57 14.99 1.26
N SER A 234 1.69 13.66 1.09
CA SER A 234 1.82 12.73 2.23
C SER A 234 3.19 12.73 2.90
N VAL A 235 4.22 13.28 2.25
CA VAL A 235 5.61 13.34 2.77
C VAL A 235 6.12 14.76 2.96
N PHE A 236 5.27 15.68 3.45
CA PHE A 236 5.63 17.06 3.86
C PHE A 236 6.04 18.01 2.74
N GLY A 237 5.77 17.67 1.48
CA GLY A 237 5.80 18.67 0.42
C GLY A 237 4.74 19.74 0.69
N GLN A 238 5.15 20.96 1.07
CA GLN A 238 4.30 22.16 0.98
C GLN A 238 4.25 22.71 -0.45
N SER A 239 5.05 22.14 -1.33
CA SER A 239 5.20 22.48 -2.74
C SER A 239 5.63 21.23 -3.54
N PRO A 240 5.56 21.27 -4.89
CA PRO A 240 6.18 20.26 -5.73
C PRO A 240 7.69 20.13 -5.44
N LEU A 241 8.17 18.89 -5.32
CA LEU A 241 9.53 18.57 -4.89
C LEU A 241 10.42 18.14 -6.06
N LEU A 242 11.73 18.34 -5.92
CA LEU A 242 12.69 17.61 -6.75
C LEU A 242 12.59 16.11 -6.46
N GLU A 243 12.82 15.29 -7.47
CA GLU A 243 12.76 13.83 -7.33
C GLU A 243 13.74 13.31 -6.27
N GLU A 244 14.95 13.89 -6.22
CA GLU A 244 15.97 13.54 -5.22
C GLU A 244 15.56 13.86 -3.80
N ASP A 245 14.91 15.01 -3.58
CA ASP A 245 14.48 15.41 -2.24
C ASP A 245 13.32 14.54 -1.76
N TRP A 246 12.38 14.21 -2.65
CA TRP A 246 11.31 13.26 -2.35
C TRP A 246 11.87 11.87 -2.01
N ARG A 247 12.87 11.38 -2.76
CA ARG A 247 13.55 10.12 -2.44
C ARG A 247 14.25 10.15 -1.08
N LYS A 248 14.95 11.25 -0.75
CA LYS A 248 15.59 11.41 0.57
C LYS A 248 14.57 11.41 1.71
N MET A 249 13.40 12.02 1.52
CA MET A 249 12.32 11.98 2.51
C MET A 249 11.79 10.55 2.78
N CYS A 250 11.85 9.67 1.78
CA CYS A 250 11.51 8.26 1.90
C CYS A 250 12.63 7.39 2.53
N LEU A 251 13.80 7.99 2.81
CA LEU A 251 14.97 7.34 3.39
C LEU A 251 15.37 8.05 4.69
N ASN A 252 14.39 8.40 5.52
CA ASN A 252 14.62 9.15 6.73
C ASN A 252 15.23 8.24 7.82
N ASP A 253 16.54 8.34 8.00
CA ASP A 253 17.30 7.53 8.95
C ASP A 253 16.91 7.76 10.43
N SER A 254 16.22 8.87 10.75
CA SER A 254 15.65 9.06 12.10
C SER A 254 14.55 8.04 12.43
N CYS A 255 13.97 7.42 11.40
CA CYS A 255 12.96 6.37 11.51
C CYS A 255 13.52 4.94 11.40
N GLY A 256 14.84 4.80 11.39
CA GLY A 256 15.54 3.52 11.26
C GLY A 256 16.29 3.38 9.95
N LYS A 257 17.05 2.28 9.83
CA LYS A 257 17.88 2.02 8.65
C LYS A 257 17.02 1.92 7.39
N SER A 258 17.34 2.75 6.40
CA SER A 258 16.66 2.79 5.12
C SER A 258 17.61 2.38 3.99
N ASN A 259 17.07 1.85 2.90
CA ASN A 259 17.82 1.57 1.69
C ASN A 259 16.89 1.63 0.47
N LEU A 260 17.28 2.42 -0.53
CA LEU A 260 16.63 2.45 -1.84
C LEU A 260 17.28 1.40 -2.73
N SER A 261 16.56 0.34 -3.07
CA SER A 261 17.08 -0.71 -3.95
C SER A 261 16.99 -0.32 -5.43
N SER A 262 15.90 0.32 -5.82
CA SER A 262 15.68 0.79 -7.19
C SER A 262 14.56 1.83 -7.25
N TYR A 263 14.49 2.55 -8.36
CA TYR A 263 13.34 3.36 -8.71
C TYR A 263 13.10 3.30 -10.21
N THR A 264 11.88 3.61 -10.64
CA THR A 264 11.54 3.65 -12.06
C THR A 264 10.34 4.54 -12.32
N ASN A 265 10.33 5.14 -13.50
CA ASN A 265 9.21 5.95 -13.98
C ASN A 265 8.32 5.11 -14.89
N THR A 266 7.02 5.34 -14.82
CA THR A 266 6.02 4.72 -15.70
C THR A 266 5.09 5.77 -16.28
N THR A 267 4.31 5.37 -17.29
CA THR A 267 3.13 6.13 -17.70
C THR A 267 2.16 6.30 -16.53
N SER A 268 1.34 7.35 -16.59
CA SER A 268 0.42 7.70 -15.51
C SER A 268 -0.68 6.68 -15.26
N ASP A 269 -1.08 5.89 -16.25
CA ASP A 269 -2.16 4.90 -16.17
C ASP A 269 -1.79 3.68 -15.31
N VAL A 270 -0.51 3.35 -15.19
CA VAL A 270 -0.02 2.27 -14.32
C VAL A 270 -0.42 2.54 -12.87
N TYR A 271 -1.29 1.72 -12.31
CA TYR A 271 -1.77 1.84 -10.92
C TYR A 271 -0.72 1.34 -9.92
N TYR A 272 -0.14 0.20 -10.24
CA TYR A 272 0.96 -0.40 -9.51
C TYR A 272 1.94 -1.05 -10.49
N ARG A 273 3.22 -1.01 -10.16
CA ARG A 273 4.28 -1.75 -10.85
C ARG A 273 4.98 -2.66 -9.85
N SER A 274 5.15 -3.94 -10.20
CA SER A 274 5.95 -4.86 -9.39
C SER A 274 7.44 -4.61 -9.58
N PRO A 275 8.32 -5.04 -8.65
CA PRO A 275 9.76 -4.97 -8.86
C PRO A 275 10.22 -5.63 -10.19
N LYS A 276 9.53 -6.69 -10.63
CA LYS A 276 9.79 -7.39 -11.90
C LYS A 276 9.22 -6.71 -13.15
N GLY A 277 8.47 -5.62 -12.98
CA GLY A 277 7.92 -4.84 -14.08
C GLY A 277 6.51 -5.22 -14.51
N THR A 278 5.83 -6.09 -13.76
CA THR A 278 4.41 -6.38 -14.01
C THR A 278 3.55 -5.18 -13.65
N PHE A 279 2.65 -4.78 -14.54
CA PHE A 279 1.76 -3.65 -14.34
C PHE A 279 0.36 -4.10 -13.93
N LEU A 280 -0.24 -3.32 -13.04
CA LEU A 280 -1.65 -3.39 -12.66
C LEU A 280 -2.28 -2.03 -13.00
N TYR A 281 -3.54 -2.06 -13.44
CA TYR A 281 -4.28 -0.86 -13.85
C TYR A 281 -5.58 -0.75 -13.05
N ASP A 282 -6.07 0.48 -12.89
CA ASP A 282 -7.34 0.84 -12.23
C ASP A 282 -8.04 1.92 -13.04
N ASN A 283 -8.36 1.57 -14.29
CA ASN A 283 -8.68 2.55 -15.34
C ASN A 283 -9.92 3.41 -15.04
N ASP A 284 -10.87 2.90 -14.26
CA ASP A 284 -12.11 3.58 -13.86
C ASP A 284 -12.05 4.12 -12.42
N TYR A 285 -10.87 4.09 -11.79
CA TYR A 285 -10.63 4.54 -10.42
C TYR A 285 -11.43 3.75 -9.36
N LYS A 286 -11.94 2.55 -9.68
CA LYS A 286 -12.78 1.77 -8.76
C LYS A 286 -12.01 1.30 -7.54
N ASN A 287 -10.80 0.76 -7.73
CA ASN A 287 -9.96 0.36 -6.60
C ASN A 287 -9.51 1.59 -5.80
N THR A 288 -9.07 2.64 -6.52
CA THR A 288 -8.65 3.93 -5.97
C THR A 288 -9.70 4.50 -5.03
N ASN A 289 -10.93 4.65 -5.50
CA ASN A 289 -12.00 5.26 -4.74
C ASN A 289 -12.40 4.41 -3.52
N CYS A 290 -12.46 3.08 -3.68
CA CYS A 290 -12.75 2.16 -2.57
C CYS A 290 -11.68 2.22 -1.47
N VAL A 291 -10.39 2.20 -1.84
CA VAL A 291 -9.29 2.27 -0.86
C VAL A 291 -9.29 3.60 -0.13
N LEU A 292 -9.46 4.71 -0.85
CA LEU A 292 -9.53 6.04 -0.26
C LEU A 292 -10.73 6.18 0.68
N GLU A 293 -11.88 5.60 0.34
CA GLU A 293 -13.06 5.59 1.20
C GLU A 293 -12.82 4.81 2.50
N ILE A 294 -12.25 3.60 2.42
CA ILE A 294 -11.92 2.80 3.61
C ILE A 294 -10.93 3.54 4.53
N TYR A 295 -9.95 4.23 3.96
CA TYR A 295 -8.93 4.97 4.73
C TYR A 295 -9.34 6.39 5.10
N SER A 296 -10.49 6.89 4.64
CA SER A 296 -10.91 8.29 4.81
C SER A 296 -11.01 8.75 6.27
N GLN A 297 -11.32 7.83 7.19
CA GLN A 297 -11.42 8.09 8.62
C GLN A 297 -10.14 7.74 9.40
N THR A 298 -9.08 7.34 8.70
CA THR A 298 -7.80 6.97 9.32
C THR A 298 -6.82 8.12 9.25
N SER A 299 -5.92 8.22 10.24
CA SER A 299 -4.83 9.18 10.24
C SER A 299 -3.67 8.68 11.11
N GLY A 300 -2.47 9.21 10.87
CA GLY A 300 -1.26 8.82 11.60
C GLY A 300 -0.71 7.46 11.15
N CYS A 301 0.09 6.82 12.03
CA CYS A 301 0.92 5.67 11.67
C CYS A 301 0.45 4.32 12.25
N SER A 302 -0.81 4.19 12.64
CA SER A 302 -1.31 2.95 13.26
C SER A 302 -1.36 1.79 12.27
N LEU A 303 -0.69 0.69 12.63
CA LEU A 303 -0.65 -0.58 11.91
C LEU A 303 -1.55 -1.64 12.58
N PRO A 304 -2.00 -2.66 11.83
CA PRO A 304 -1.96 -2.74 10.37
C PRO A 304 -3.04 -1.86 9.74
N ALA A 305 -2.91 -1.55 8.45
CA ALA A 305 -3.98 -0.84 7.75
C ALA A 305 -5.30 -1.66 7.73
N PRO A 306 -6.47 -0.99 7.72
CA PRO A 306 -7.75 -1.66 7.50
C PRO A 306 -7.71 -2.53 6.24
N SER A 307 -8.44 -3.65 6.26
CA SER A 307 -8.47 -4.54 5.10
C SER A 307 -9.16 -3.85 3.91
N ILE A 308 -8.51 -3.92 2.76
CA ILE A 308 -9.05 -3.47 1.46
C ILE A 308 -9.40 -4.65 0.54
N ALA A 309 -9.52 -5.86 1.09
CA ALA A 309 -9.78 -7.08 0.30
C ALA A 309 -11.13 -7.05 -0.43
N SER A 310 -12.06 -6.19 -0.01
CA SER A 310 -13.34 -5.94 -0.69
C SER A 310 -13.21 -5.02 -1.90
N CYS A 311 -12.10 -4.29 -2.07
CA CYS A 311 -11.89 -3.39 -3.19
C CYS A 311 -11.53 -4.16 -4.45
N GLY A 312 -12.45 -4.16 -5.42
CA GLY A 312 -12.24 -4.70 -6.75
C GLY A 312 -11.51 -3.75 -7.69
N PHE A 313 -11.37 -4.19 -8.94
CA PHE A 313 -10.99 -3.42 -10.12
C PHE A 313 -12.14 -3.42 -11.11
#